data_AF-A0A651EH61-F1
#
_entry.id   AF-A0A651EH61-F1
#
_cell.length_a   1.000
_cell.length_b   1.000
_cell.length_c   1.000
_cell.angle_alpha   90.00
_cell.angle_beta   90.00
_cell.angle_gamma   90.00
#
_symmetry.space_group_name_H-M   'P 1'
#
loop_
_entity.id
_entity.type
_entity.pdbx_description
1 polymer ?
#
loop_
_entity_poly.entity_id
_entity_poly.type
_entity_poly.pdbx_seq_one_letter_code
_entity_poly.pdbx_strand_id
1 'polypeptide(L)' 'VAGYYDQLISFLDHAVSEKFIKDTHRQLIMCRTSPDEIINLMENYRPPSEDKWFRPSASTAGSGGYLCKE' A
#
# COMPACT_ATOMS: atom_id res chain seq x y z
N VAL A 1 1.09 -16.20 22.15
CA VAL A 1 2.02 -16.92 21.22
C VAL A 1 2.84 -15.88 20.49
N ALA A 2 4.16 -15.88 20.72
CA ALA A 2 5.12 -14.99 20.07
C ALA A 2 5.48 -15.56 18.68
N GLY A 3 5.00 -14.94 17.59
CA GLY A 3 5.28 -15.42 16.22
C GLY A 3 4.16 -16.20 15.54
N TYR A 4 2.89 -16.03 15.96
CA TYR A 4 1.75 -16.72 15.37
C TYR A 4 1.63 -16.53 13.84
N TYR A 5 2.01 -15.35 13.34
CA TYR A 5 1.97 -15.02 11.92
C TYR A 5 3.28 -15.26 11.17
N ASP A 6 4.36 -15.73 11.82
CA ASP A 6 5.66 -15.91 11.16
C ASP A 6 5.57 -16.88 9.98
N GLN A 7 4.83 -17.97 10.14
CA GLN A 7 4.65 -18.96 9.07
C GLN A 7 3.91 -18.37 7.86
N LEU A 8 2.94 -17.48 8.10
CA LEU A 8 2.21 -16.78 7.03
C LEU A 8 3.11 -15.76 6.34
N ILE A 9 3.93 -15.02 7.09
CA ILE A 9 4.89 -14.06 6.54
C ILE A 9 5.91 -14.79 5.66
N SER A 10 6.45 -15.91 6.14
CA SER A 10 7.40 -16.75 5.38
C SER A 10 6.78 -17.28 4.07
N PHE A 11 5.50 -17.69 4.10
CA PHE A 11 4.79 -18.09 2.90
C PHE A 11 4.65 -16.94 1.89
N LEU A 12 4.35 -15.73 2.36
CA LEU A 12 4.25 -14.54 1.52
C LEU A 12 5.61 -14.14 0.93
N ASP A 13 6.69 -14.22 1.70
CA ASP A 13 8.05 -13.98 1.21
C ASP A 13 8.44 -14.98 0.10
N HIS A 14 8.05 -16.25 0.25
CA HIS A 14 8.24 -17.24 -0.80
C HIS A 14 7.42 -16.92 -2.07
N ALA A 15 6.16 -16.50 -1.92
CA ALA A 15 5.32 -16.09 -3.06
C ALA A 15 5.85 -14.85 -3.80
N VAL A 16 6.55 -13.95 -3.10
CA VAL A 16 7.26 -12.81 -3.72
C VAL A 16 8.49 -13.29 -4.49
N SER A 17 9.27 -14.23 -3.93
CA SER A 17 10.42 -14.85 -4.62
C SER A 17 10.01 -15.53 -5.93
N GLU A 18 8.88 -16.22 -5.92
CA GLU A 18 8.29 -16.86 -7.10
C GLU A 18 7.61 -15.87 -8.07
N LYS A 19 7.70 -14.56 -7.80
CA LYS A 19 7.12 -13.45 -8.60
C LYS A 19 5.60 -13.50 -8.76
N PHE A 20 4.89 -14.26 -7.92
CA PHE A 20 3.43 -14.22 -7.86
C PHE A 20 2.92 -12.90 -7.26
N ILE A 21 3.70 -12.31 -6.34
CA ILE A 21 3.38 -11.05 -5.67
C ILE A 21 4.49 -10.04 -5.99
N LYS A 22 4.11 -8.78 -6.27
CA LYS A 22 5.08 -7.70 -6.43
C LYS A 22 5.64 -7.26 -5.08
N ASP A 23 6.91 -6.92 -5.05
CA ASP A 23 7.58 -6.42 -3.84
C ASP A 23 6.86 -5.22 -3.22
N THR A 24 6.31 -4.30 -4.03
CA THR A 24 5.51 -3.17 -3.56
C THR A 24 4.31 -3.59 -2.70
N HIS A 25 3.69 -4.74 -3.01
CA HIS A 25 2.53 -5.24 -2.27
C HIS A 25 2.95 -5.91 -0.96
N ARG A 26 4.13 -6.52 -0.93
CA ARG A 26 4.72 -7.10 0.28
C ARG A 26 5.07 -6.03 1.33
N GLN A 27 5.48 -4.84 0.88
CA GLN A 27 5.77 -3.69 1.73
C GLN A 27 4.51 -3.08 2.38
N LEU A 28 3.31 -3.42 1.93
CA LEU A 28 2.05 -2.99 2.56
C LEU A 28 1.76 -3.76 3.86
N ILE A 29 2.30 -4.98 3.98
CA ILE A 29 2.01 -5.87 5.11
C ILE A 29 2.97 -5.54 6.25
N MET A 30 2.40 -4.96 7.32
CA MET A 30 3.12 -4.52 8.51
C MET A 30 2.93 -5.51 9.66
N CYS A 31 4.01 -6.12 10.13
CA CYS A 31 4.00 -7.03 11.29
C CYS A 31 5.07 -6.59 12.30
N ARG A 32 4.69 -6.42 13.56
CA ARG A 32 5.59 -6.15 14.70
C ARG A 32 5.15 -6.94 15.93
N THR A 33 6.11 -7.23 16.80
CA THR A 33 5.89 -7.94 18.06
C THR A 33 5.39 -7.01 19.16
N SER A 34 5.80 -5.74 19.11
CA SER A 34 5.41 -4.71 20.08
C SER A 34 4.17 -3.94 19.59
N PRO A 35 3.13 -3.76 20.44
CA PRO A 35 1.92 -3.04 20.05
C PRO A 35 2.18 -1.56 19.74
N ASP A 36 3.04 -0.89 20.50
CA ASP A 36 3.40 0.52 20.28
C ASP A 36 4.09 0.75 18.94
N GLU A 37 4.89 -0.21 18.48
CA GLU A 37 5.57 -0.11 17.19
C GLU A 37 4.59 -0.19 16.02
N ILE A 38 3.55 -1.04 16.10
CA ILE A 38 2.51 -1.13 15.07
C ILE A 38 1.71 0.15 14.99
N ILE A 39 1.31 0.74 16.13
CA ILE A 39 0.51 1.96 16.15
C ILE A 39 1.29 3.12 15.52
N ASN A 40 2.54 3.32 15.96
CA ASN A 40 3.40 4.37 15.40
C ASN A 40 3.65 4.17 13.89
N LEU A 41 3.83 2.93 13.46
CA LEU A 41 4.04 2.61 12.04
C LEU A 41 2.78 2.91 11.21
N MET A 42 1.59 2.60 11.75
CA MET A 42 0.31 2.88 11.09
C MET A 42 0.04 4.38 10.98
N GLU A 43 0.34 5.18 12.01
CA GLU A 43 0.16 6.65 11.97
C GLU A 43 1.07 7.32 10.92
N ASN A 44 2.29 6.82 10.77
CA ASN A 44 3.28 7.36 9.84
C ASN A 44 3.22 6.72 8.46
N TYR A 45 2.37 5.71 8.26
CA TYR A 45 2.29 5.01 6.99
C TYR A 45 1.76 5.93 5.88
N ARG A 46 2.45 5.94 4.74
CA ARG A 46 2.02 6.60 3.51
C ARG A 46 2.00 5.54 2.41
N PRO A 47 0.81 5.18 1.88
CA PRO A 47 0.74 4.19 0.82
C PRO A 47 1.50 4.72 -0.41
N PRO A 48 2.32 3.89 -1.07
CA PRO A 48 2.91 4.27 -2.34
C PRO A 48 1.77 4.52 -3.32
N SER A 49 1.72 5.73 -3.88
CA SER A 49 0.73 6.12 -4.88
C SER A 49 1.02 5.39 -6.19
N GLU A 50 0.63 4.12 -6.29
CA GLU A 50 0.45 3.48 -7.58
C GLU A 50 -0.85 4.04 -8.19
N ASP A 51 -0.69 5.04 -9.06
CA ASP A 51 -1.71 5.69 -9.92
C ASP A 51 -2.38 4.70 -10.90
N LYS A 52 -2.89 3.57 -10.40
CA LYS A 52 -3.38 2.49 -11.27
C LYS A 52 -4.90 2.53 -11.47
N TRP A 53 -5.66 3.21 -10.61
CA TRP A 53 -7.14 3.13 -10.67
C TRP A 53 -7.89 4.46 -10.79
N PHE A 54 -7.25 5.61 -10.60
CA PHE A 54 -7.93 6.90 -10.72
C PHE A 54 -7.67 7.56 -12.07
N ARG A 55 -8.15 6.91 -13.14
CA ARG A 55 -8.51 7.67 -14.35
C ARG A 55 -10.04 7.79 -14.31
N PRO A 56 -10.60 8.89 -13.78
CA PRO A 56 -12.01 9.16 -14.05
C PRO A 56 -12.14 9.20 -15.57
N SER A 57 -12.91 8.26 -16.12
CA SER A 57 -13.30 8.30 -17.53
C SER A 57 -14.05 9.61 -17.70
N ALA A 58 -13.40 10.57 -18.37
CA ALA A 58 -13.99 11.87 -18.63
C ALA A 58 -15.25 11.68 -19.49
N SER A 59 -16.38 11.52 -18.83
CA SER A 59 -17.71 11.72 -19.38
C SER A 59 -18.21 13.05 -18.82
N THR A 60 -17.95 14.06 -19.64
CA THR A 60 -18.81 15.22 -19.92
C THR A 60 -19.39 16.04 -18.76
N ALA A 61 -19.00 17.32 -18.83
CA ALA A 61 -19.70 18.54 -18.42
C ALA A 61 -19.58 18.98 -16.93
N GLY A 62 -19.05 20.18 -16.76
CA GLY A 62 -19.23 20.97 -15.54
C GLY A 62 -17.98 21.67 -15.05
N SER A 63 -17.56 22.70 -15.80
CA SER A 63 -16.96 23.96 -15.29
C SER A 63 -16.38 23.99 -13.87
N GLY A 64 -15.06 24.20 -13.78
CA GLY A 64 -14.35 24.59 -12.56
C GLY A 64 -12.95 23.97 -12.55
N GLY A 65 -12.02 24.42 -13.39
CA GLY A 65 -11.48 25.78 -13.33
C GLY A 65 -10.27 25.78 -12.39
N TYR A 66 -9.12 25.32 -12.88
CA TYR A 66 -7.82 25.58 -12.25
C TYR A 66 -6.82 26.08 -13.29
N LEU A 67 -6.44 27.36 -13.11
CA LEU A 67 -5.17 28.01 -13.47
C LEU A 67 -4.88 28.15 -14.98
N CYS A 68 -5.01 29.32 -15.61
CA CYS A 68 -4.24 30.57 -15.44
C CYS A 68 -2.72 30.38 -15.58
N LYS A 69 -2.21 30.55 -16.81
CA LYS A 69 -1.24 31.62 -17.12
C LYS A 69 -0.91 31.73 -18.62
N GLU A 70 -1.04 32.97 -19.08
CA GLU A 70 -0.31 33.73 -20.13
C GLU A 70 -0.26 33.19 -21.56
#